data_AF-A0A915ZRV6-F1
#
_entry.id   AF-A0A915ZRV6-F1
#
_cell.length_a   1.000
_cell.length_b   1.000
_cell.length_c   1.000
_cell.angle_alpha   90.00
_cell.angle_beta   90.00
_cell.angle_gamma   90.00
#
_symmetry.space_group_name_H-M   'P 1'
#
loop_
_entity.id
_entity.type
_entity.pdbx_description
1 polymer ?
#
loop_
_entity_poly.entity_id
_entity_poly.type
_entity_poly.pdbx_seq_one_letter_code
_entity_poly.pdbx_strand_id
1 'polypeptide(L)'
;MDLSVNTYLKNLGGVKEIILNCNKLRELDISINFEDDAGNNHEREIICDEILNYLLNYSPRNFDEFSFNERWRFSVNNLKNFFEGWRGRKPIEFNPRFDKCDHFTQKHIEIVQKYYDEGVIDIDTRFLYSANNY
;
A
#
# COMPACT_ATOMS: atom_id res chain seq x y z
N MET A 1 -15.84 -6.48 -4.18
CA MET A 1 -16.07 -6.67 -2.74
C MET A 1 -14.99 -5.87 -2.13
N ASP A 2 -15.43 -4.91 -1.35
CA ASP A 2 -14.62 -3.76 -0.99
C ASP A 2 -14.54 -3.85 0.53
N LEU A 3 -13.32 -3.91 1.04
CA LEU A 3 -13.08 -4.24 2.43
C LEU A 3 -12.20 -3.19 3.08
N SER A 4 -12.72 -2.59 4.15
CA SER A 4 -11.95 -1.74 5.04
C SER A 4 -11.63 -2.50 6.32
N VAL A 5 -10.34 -2.60 6.64
CA VAL A 5 -9.85 -3.24 7.87
C VAL A 5 -9.20 -2.19 8.75
N ASN A 6 -9.71 -2.05 9.97
CA ASN A 6 -9.08 -1.27 11.02
C ASN A 6 -8.51 -2.23 12.07
N THR A 7 -7.18 -2.26 12.20
CA THR A 7 -6.48 -3.27 13.00
C THR A 7 -5.24 -2.72 13.68
N TYR A 8 -4.55 -3.53 14.47
CA TYR A 8 -3.25 -3.21 15.04
C TYR A 8 -2.14 -3.91 14.26
N LEU A 9 -0.91 -3.38 14.30
CA LEU A 9 0.23 -3.99 13.62
C LEU A 9 0.40 -5.49 13.97
N LYS A 10 0.25 -5.84 15.25
CA LYS A 10 0.31 -7.22 15.76
C LYS A 10 -0.76 -8.16 15.18
N ASN A 11 -1.85 -7.59 14.67
CA ASN A 11 -3.00 -8.32 14.14
C ASN A 11 -2.99 -8.42 12.61
N LEU A 12 -1.91 -8.02 11.93
CA LEU A 12 -1.80 -8.10 10.47
C LEU A 12 -1.81 -9.55 9.93
N GLY A 13 -1.64 -10.56 10.79
CA GLY A 13 -1.89 -11.96 10.41
C GLY A 13 -3.30 -12.18 9.85
N GLY A 14 -4.32 -11.53 10.43
CA GLY A 14 -5.69 -11.61 9.92
C GLY A 14 -5.85 -10.98 8.53
N VAL A 15 -5.09 -9.92 8.22
CA VAL A 15 -5.08 -9.28 6.90
C VAL A 15 -4.47 -10.22 5.85
N LYS A 16 -3.39 -10.93 6.20
CA LYS A 16 -2.79 -11.93 5.30
C LYS A 16 -3.77 -13.04 4.94
N GLU A 17 -4.51 -13.56 5.92
CA GLU A 17 -5.55 -14.57 5.69
C GLU A 17 -6.65 -14.09 4.74
N ILE A 18 -7.04 -12.81 4.82
CA ILE A 18 -8.01 -12.22 3.91
C ILE A 18 -7.46 -12.18 2.48
N ILE A 19 -6.23 -11.70 2.30
CA ILE A 19 -5.58 -11.61 0.99
C ILE A 19 -5.42 -13.01 0.37
N LEU A 20 -5.06 -14.01 1.17
CA LEU A 20 -4.89 -15.40 0.73
C LEU A 20 -6.19 -16.05 0.25
N ASN A 21 -7.30 -15.82 0.97
CA ASN A 21 -8.52 -16.58 0.78
C ASN A 21 -9.60 -15.83 -0.03
N CYS A 22 -9.47 -14.51 -0.22
CA CYS A 22 -10.51 -13.71 -0.85
C CYS A 22 -10.29 -13.50 -2.36
N ASN A 23 -10.76 -14.44 -3.17
CA ASN A 23 -10.67 -14.37 -4.64
C ASN A 23 -11.61 -13.36 -5.33
N LYS A 24 -12.50 -12.70 -4.57
CA LYS A 24 -13.41 -11.65 -5.06
C LYS A 24 -13.04 -10.26 -4.52
N LEU A 25 -11.92 -10.15 -3.81
CA LEU A 25 -11.43 -8.89 -3.30
C LEU A 25 -11.15 -7.95 -4.47
N ARG A 26 -11.78 -6.77 -4.46
CA ARG A 26 -11.57 -5.74 -5.46
C ARG A 26 -10.80 -4.58 -4.88
N GLU A 27 -11.20 -4.15 -3.69
CA GLU A 27 -10.64 -2.98 -3.03
C GLU A 27 -10.29 -3.36 -1.59
N LEU A 28 -9.12 -2.90 -1.13
CA LEU A 28 -8.64 -3.14 0.22
C LEU A 28 -8.09 -1.86 0.84
N ASP A 29 -8.81 -1.32 1.83
CA ASP A 29 -8.34 -0.23 2.67
C ASP A 29 -7.88 -0.79 4.01
N ILE A 30 -6.63 -0.54 4.40
CA ILE A 30 -6.10 -1.00 5.69
C ILE A 30 -5.59 0.17 6.50
N SER A 31 -6.26 0.40 7.62
CA SER A 31 -5.82 1.34 8.65
C SER A 31 -5.20 0.57 9.82
N ILE A 32 -3.93 0.87 10.12
CA ILE A 32 -3.27 0.34 11.31
C ILE A 32 -3.31 1.34 12.47
N ASN A 33 -3.55 0.83 13.67
CA ASN A 33 -3.39 1.52 14.94
C ASN A 33 -2.09 1.08 15.63
N PHE A 34 -1.50 2.00 16.39
CA PHE A 34 -0.36 1.71 17.23
C PHE A 34 -0.79 1.65 18.70
N GLU A 35 -0.21 0.68 19.42
CA GLU A 35 0.03 0.78 20.85
C GLU A 35 1.43 1.40 21.03
N ASP A 36 1.69 2.08 22.16
CA ASP A 36 2.91 2.88 22.40
C ASP A 36 4.24 2.09 22.29
N ASP A 37 4.17 0.76 22.23
CA ASP A 37 5.25 -0.22 22.25
C ASP A 37 5.48 -0.95 20.91
N ALA A 38 4.87 -0.48 19.81
CA ALA A 38 4.80 -1.18 18.51
C ALA A 38 6.11 -1.33 17.70
N GLY A 39 7.24 -1.61 18.36
CA GLY A 39 8.53 -1.88 17.73
C GLY A 39 9.20 -0.64 17.16
N ASN A 40 10.47 -0.79 16.78
CA ASN A 40 11.24 0.29 16.15
C ASN A 40 10.82 0.49 14.68
N ASN A 41 11.32 1.55 14.04
CA ASN A 41 10.92 1.91 12.68
C ASN A 41 11.20 0.80 11.64
N HIS A 42 12.25 0.01 11.84
CA HIS A 42 12.68 -1.01 10.90
C HIS A 42 11.81 -2.27 10.98
N GLU A 43 11.42 -2.70 12.18
CA GLU A 43 10.48 -3.82 12.35
C GLU A 43 9.13 -3.54 11.68
N ARG A 44 8.66 -2.30 11.78
CA ARG A 44 7.42 -1.84 11.13
C ARG A 44 7.53 -1.92 9.61
N GLU A 45 8.65 -1.48 9.05
CA GLU A 45 8.92 -1.54 7.62
C GLU A 45 8.90 -2.99 7.11
N ILE A 46 9.56 -3.91 7.81
CA ILE A 46 9.57 -5.35 7.45
C ILE A 46 8.15 -5.91 7.37
N ILE A 47 7.32 -5.63 8.37
CA ILE A 47 5.94 -6.14 8.43
C ILE A 47 5.07 -5.55 7.31
N CYS A 48 5.21 -4.25 7.03
CA CYS A 48 4.46 -3.59 5.96
C CYS A 48 4.89 -4.10 4.58
N ASP A 49 6.19 -4.27 4.35
CA ASP A 49 6.74 -4.84 3.11
C ASP A 49 6.25 -6.27 2.86
N GLU A 50 6.05 -7.06 3.92
CA GLU A 50 5.48 -8.39 3.80
C GLU A 50 4.06 -8.36 3.21
N ILE A 51 3.23 -7.39 3.59
CA ILE A 51 1.87 -7.24 3.05
C ILE A 51 1.88 -6.96 1.55
N LEU A 52 2.82 -6.16 1.04
CA LEU A 52 2.98 -5.95 -0.41
C LEU A 52 3.28 -7.27 -1.13
N ASN A 53 4.11 -8.13 -0.54
CA ASN A 53 4.41 -9.44 -1.11
C ASN A 53 3.16 -10.34 -1.15
N TYR A 54 2.31 -10.31 -0.12
CA TYR A 54 1.04 -11.03 -0.14
C TYR A 54 0.10 -10.48 -1.22
N LEU A 55 -0.05 -9.16 -1.32
CA LEU A 55 -0.88 -8.53 -2.32
C LEU A 55 -0.43 -8.91 -3.74
N LEU A 56 0.87 -8.84 -4.03
CA LEU A 56 1.42 -9.18 -5.33
C LEU A 56 1.11 -10.63 -5.73
N ASN A 57 1.30 -11.57 -4.81
CA ASN A 57 1.24 -12.99 -5.11
C ASN A 57 -0.18 -13.58 -5.07
N TYR A 58 -1.06 -13.04 -4.24
CA TYR A 58 -2.36 -13.67 -3.95
C TYR A 58 -3.57 -12.83 -4.34
N SER A 59 -3.41 -11.53 -4.62
CA SER A 59 -4.56 -10.72 -5.04
C SER A 59 -5.11 -11.19 -6.39
N PRO A 60 -6.44 -11.26 -6.54
CA PRO A 60 -7.07 -11.71 -7.76
C PRO A 60 -6.82 -10.72 -8.92
N ARG A 61 -6.99 -11.16 -10.17
CA ARG A 61 -6.76 -10.32 -11.36
C ARG A 61 -7.67 -9.09 -11.44
N ASN A 62 -8.82 -9.13 -10.77
CA ASN A 62 -9.77 -8.04 -10.68
C ASN A 62 -9.55 -7.14 -9.46
N PHE A 63 -8.45 -7.28 -8.71
CA PHE A 63 -8.07 -6.34 -7.65
C PHE A 63 -7.77 -4.96 -8.24
N ASP A 64 -8.60 -3.98 -7.88
CA ASP A 64 -8.71 -2.62 -8.42
C ASP A 64 -7.91 -1.60 -7.62
N GLU A 65 -7.97 -1.67 -6.28
CA GLU A 65 -7.46 -0.62 -5.41
C GLU A 65 -6.88 -1.19 -4.12
N PHE A 66 -5.80 -0.57 -3.65
CA PHE A 66 -5.42 -0.68 -2.25
C PHE A 66 -5.00 0.66 -1.66
N SER A 67 -5.46 0.90 -0.43
CA SER A 67 -5.21 2.14 0.29
C SER A 67 -4.77 1.86 1.73
N PHE A 68 -3.99 2.80 2.25
CA PHE A 68 -3.33 2.68 3.55
C PHE A 68 -3.42 3.99 4.31
N ASN A 69 -3.49 3.93 5.64
CA ASN A 69 -3.34 5.14 6.45
C ASN A 69 -1.86 5.59 6.54
N GLU A 70 -1.65 6.80 7.06
CA GLU A 70 -0.37 7.50 7.16
C GLU A 70 0.72 6.80 7.99
N ARG A 71 0.34 5.70 8.66
CA ARG A 71 1.19 4.94 9.57
C ARG A 71 1.98 3.83 8.90
N TRP A 72 1.61 3.47 7.68
CA TRP A 72 2.30 2.46 6.88
C TRP A 72 3.67 2.94 6.43
N ARG A 73 4.62 2.00 6.35
CA ARG A 73 6.02 2.29 6.02
C ARG A 73 6.54 1.20 5.10
N PHE A 74 6.88 1.57 3.87
CA PHE A 74 7.41 0.61 2.92
C PHE A 74 8.84 0.97 2.59
N SER A 75 9.69 -0.01 2.39
CA SER A 75 11.00 0.27 1.82
C SER A 75 10.84 0.64 0.34
N VAL A 76 11.68 1.57 -0.13
CA VAL A 76 11.78 1.93 -1.56
C VAL A 76 11.93 0.68 -2.44
N ASN A 77 12.74 -0.29 -1.98
CA ASN A 77 13.02 -1.49 -2.75
C ASN A 77 11.80 -2.42 -2.87
N ASN A 78 11.02 -2.59 -1.80
CA ASN A 78 9.83 -3.44 -1.87
C ASN A 78 8.67 -2.78 -2.63
N LEU A 79 8.51 -1.46 -2.58
CA LEU A 79 7.58 -0.78 -3.50
C LEU A 79 7.99 -0.99 -4.95
N LYS A 80 9.27 -0.83 -5.27
CA LYS A 80 9.79 -1.10 -6.61
C LYS A 80 9.50 -2.55 -7.04
N ASN A 81 9.79 -3.53 -6.19
CA ASN A 81 9.54 -4.94 -6.48
C ASN A 81 8.04 -5.23 -6.68
N PHE A 82 7.19 -4.64 -5.85
CA PHE A 82 5.74 -4.76 -5.96
C PHE A 82 5.25 -4.27 -7.32
N PHE A 83 5.61 -3.04 -7.72
CA PHE A 83 5.14 -2.48 -9.00
C PHE A 83 5.77 -3.16 -10.22
N GLU A 84 7.04 -3.56 -10.17
CA GLU A 84 7.62 -4.39 -11.24
C GLU A 84 6.87 -5.72 -11.39
N GLY A 85 6.55 -6.38 -10.27
CA GLY A 85 5.77 -7.62 -10.29
C GLY A 85 4.31 -7.43 -10.71
N TRP A 86 3.76 -6.21 -10.55
CA TRP A 86 2.39 -5.90 -10.91
C TRP A 86 2.20 -5.71 -12.42
N ARG A 87 3.27 -5.53 -13.19
CA ARG A 87 3.20 -5.38 -14.64
C ARG A 87 2.44 -6.52 -15.32
N GLY A 88 1.73 -6.18 -16.39
CA GLY A 88 0.87 -7.13 -17.12
C GLY A 88 -0.48 -7.39 -16.45
N ARG A 89 -0.73 -6.82 -15.27
CA ARG A 89 -2.08 -6.64 -14.72
C ARG A 89 -2.66 -5.31 -15.19
N LYS A 90 -3.95 -5.09 -14.92
CA LYS A 90 -4.53 -3.75 -15.05
C LYS A 90 -3.79 -2.77 -14.10
N PRO A 91 -3.73 -1.47 -14.45
CA PRO A 91 -3.20 -0.45 -13.55
C PRO A 91 -3.86 -0.55 -12.16
N ILE A 92 -3.07 -0.38 -11.11
CA ILE A 92 -3.55 -0.48 -9.73
C ILE A 92 -3.79 0.89 -9.15
N GLU A 93 -4.99 1.13 -8.58
CA GLU A 93 -5.23 2.32 -7.80
C GLU A 93 -4.45 2.22 -6.48
N PHE A 94 -3.37 3.00 -6.40
CA PHE A 94 -2.53 3.10 -5.22
C PHE A 94 -2.78 4.46 -4.57
N ASN A 95 -3.41 4.46 -3.39
CA ASN A 95 -3.69 5.68 -2.62
C ASN A 95 -2.83 5.77 -1.35
N PRO A 96 -1.59 6.26 -1.49
CA PRO A 96 -0.72 6.55 -0.37
C PRO A 96 -0.99 7.95 0.16
N ARG A 97 -1.23 8.06 1.47
CA ARG A 97 -1.37 9.34 2.19
C ARG A 97 0.00 10.01 2.39
N PHE A 98 0.65 10.39 1.28
CA PHE A 98 2.02 10.91 1.24
C PHE A 98 2.21 12.17 2.08
N ASP A 99 1.23 13.07 2.05
CA ASP A 99 1.21 14.35 2.76
C ASP A 99 1.26 14.20 4.28
N LYS A 100 0.96 13.00 4.80
CA LYS A 100 0.90 12.69 6.23
C LYS A 100 1.89 11.62 6.66
N CYS A 101 2.66 11.06 5.73
CA CYS A 101 3.56 9.94 6.00
C CYS A 101 5.02 10.40 6.06
N ASP A 102 5.54 10.64 7.26
CA ASP A 102 6.93 11.07 7.49
C ASP A 102 7.98 10.09 6.94
N HIS A 103 7.60 8.83 6.67
CA HIS A 103 8.49 7.79 6.13
C HIS A 103 8.56 7.81 4.61
N PHE A 104 7.61 8.47 3.95
CA PHE A 104 7.56 8.58 2.50
C PHE A 104 8.53 9.67 2.02
N THR A 105 9.80 9.30 1.91
CA THR A 105 10.84 10.18 1.37
C THR A 105 10.68 10.46 -0.13
N GLN A 106 11.42 11.45 -0.64
CA GLN A 106 11.50 11.78 -2.06
C GLN A 106 11.76 10.56 -2.97
N LYS A 107 12.58 9.60 -2.54
CA LYS A 107 12.86 8.37 -3.31
C LYS A 107 11.62 7.52 -3.52
N HIS A 108 10.72 7.48 -2.54
CA HIS A 108 9.49 6.73 -2.71
C HIS A 108 8.54 7.43 -3.69
N ILE A 109 8.50 8.77 -3.66
CA ILE A 109 7.75 9.58 -4.65
C ILE A 109 8.29 9.33 -6.05
N GLU A 110 9.61 9.33 -6.24
CA GLU A 110 10.25 9.03 -7.54
C GLU A 110 9.90 7.63 -8.05
N ILE A 111 9.86 6.63 -7.16
CA ILE A 111 9.41 5.27 -7.52
C ILE A 111 7.95 5.28 -7.97
N VAL A 112 7.05 5.88 -7.21
CA VAL A 112 5.63 5.91 -7.55
C VAL A 112 5.40 6.67 -8.87
N GLN A 113 6.05 7.82 -9.05
CA GLN A 113 5.98 8.60 -10.28
C GLN A 113 6.43 7.78 -11.49
N LYS A 114 7.56 7.08 -11.39
CA LYS A 114 8.06 6.21 -12.47
C LYS A 114 7.00 5.18 -12.90
N TYR A 115 6.39 4.48 -11.95
CA TYR A 115 5.41 3.43 -12.27
C TYR A 115 4.05 3.97 -12.71
N TYR A 116 3.72 5.21 -12.33
CA TYR A 116 2.61 5.94 -12.93
C TYR A 116 2.87 6.28 -14.40
N ASP A 117 4.03 6.86 -14.72
CA ASP A 117 4.41 7.23 -16.10
C ASP A 117 4.43 6.01 -17.04
N GLU A 118 4.76 4.84 -16.49
CA GLU A 118 4.77 3.56 -17.20
C GLU A 118 3.40 2.85 -17.25
N GLY A 119 2.34 3.45 -16.69
CA GLY A 119 0.97 2.92 -16.70
C GLY A 119 0.74 1.70 -15.80
N VAL A 120 1.59 1.47 -14.80
CA VAL A 120 1.43 0.39 -13.80
C VAL A 120 0.54 0.83 -12.65
N ILE A 121 0.68 2.09 -12.24
CA ILE A 121 -0.14 2.70 -11.19
C ILE A 121 -1.22 3.54 -11.86
N ASP A 122 -2.46 3.32 -11.44
CA ASP A 122 -3.52 4.30 -11.60
C ASP A 122 -3.49 5.18 -10.36
N ILE A 123 -3.42 6.49 -10.54
CA ILE A 123 -3.36 7.41 -9.41
C ILE A 123 -4.65 8.20 -9.37
N ASP A 124 -5.42 8.01 -8.30
CA ASP A 124 -6.54 8.87 -8.00
C ASP A 124 -5.99 10.24 -7.57
N THR A 125 -5.74 11.12 -8.54
CA THR A 125 -5.15 12.45 -8.31
C THR A 125 -6.06 13.43 -7.56
N ARG A 126 -7.26 13.04 -7.12
CA ARG A 126 -8.21 13.96 -6.46
C ARG A 126 -7.64 14.64 -5.22
N PHE A 127 -6.67 14.04 -4.52
CA PHE A 127 -6.02 14.63 -3.33
C PHE A 127 -4.71 15.39 -3.64
N LEU A 128 -4.01 15.09 -4.73
CA LEU A 128 -2.75 15.78 -5.09
C LEU A 128 -2.95 17.26 -5.41
N TYR A 129 -4.13 17.66 -5.91
CA TYR A 129 -4.46 19.06 -6.18
C TYR A 129 -4.81 19.89 -4.93
N SER A 130 -4.98 19.25 -3.77
CA SER A 130 -5.25 19.96 -2.50
C SER A 130 -3.99 20.26 -1.67
N ALA A 131 -2.85 19.64 -1.98
CA ALA A 131 -1.60 19.79 -1.24
C ALA A 131 -0.66 20.91 -1.78
N ASN A 132 -0.98 21.53 -2.92
CA ASN A 132 -0.19 22.61 -3.53
C ASN A 132 -0.74 24.03 -3.27
N ASN A 133 -1.62 24.20 -2.27
CA ASN A 133 -2.24 25.49 -1.94
C ASN A 133 -1.89 26.02 -0.54
N TYR A 134 -0.72 25.71 0.01
CA TYR A 134 -0.16 26.38 1.21
C TYR A 134 1.36 26.50 1.15
#